data_AF-A0A453A998-F1
#
_entry.id   AF-A0A453A998-F1
#
_cell.length_a   1.000
_cell.length_b   1.000
_cell.length_c   1.000
_cell.angle_alpha   90.00
_cell.angle_beta   90.00
_cell.angle_gamma   90.00
#
_symmetry.space_group_name_H-M   'P 1'
#
loop_
_entity.id
_entity.type
_entity.pdbx_description
1 polymer ?
#
loop_
_entity_poly.entity_id
_entity_poly.type
_entity_poly.pdbx_seq_one_letter_code
_entity_poly.pdbx_strand_id
1 'polypeptide(L)'
;IGAGSYGNVYKGEHTTGEIIAVKVLHYIPGIDDEQFEKEYHNLATLRHKNIVRLLGYCHETRREFLPYNGKLVFAEMTQRALCFEYMQNGSLDGCLTDESTGHDWCTRYAITKGICQGLKYLHEELDPPMYHLDLKPANVLLDENMVPKLADFGLSRLFRGEQTQMTKSAVGTL
;
A
#
# COMPACT_ATOMS: atom_id res chain seq x y z
N ILE A 1 -6.68 11.14 -3.72
CA ILE A 1 -7.68 10.16 -3.22
C ILE A 1 -7.38 9.69 -1.81
N GLY A 2 -6.15 9.85 -1.31
CA GLY A 2 -5.84 9.67 0.10
C GLY A 2 -4.44 10.22 0.41
N ALA A 3 -4.11 10.31 1.68
CA ALA A 3 -2.75 10.56 2.16
C ALA A 3 -2.44 9.48 3.20
N GLY A 4 -1.26 8.87 3.09
CA GLY A 4 -0.75 7.87 4.03
C GLY A 4 0.50 8.39 4.74
N SER A 5 1.00 7.61 5.69
CA SER A 5 2.22 7.91 6.45
C SER A 5 3.47 8.06 5.58
N TYR A 6 3.46 7.48 4.38
CA TYR A 6 4.63 7.40 3.50
C TYR A 6 4.47 8.16 2.18
N GLY A 7 3.32 8.80 1.95
CA GLY A 7 3.08 9.46 0.68
C GLY A 7 1.63 9.85 0.42
N ASN A 8 1.43 10.54 -0.70
CA ASN A 8 0.11 10.93 -1.19
C ASN A 8 -0.35 9.95 -2.28
N VAL A 9 -1.63 9.61 -2.27
CA VAL A 9 -2.24 8.72 -3.26
C VAL A 9 -3.16 9.52 -4.18
N TYR A 10 -2.89 9.43 -5.48
CA TYR A 10 -3.61 10.11 -6.55
C TYR A 10 -4.37 9.10 -7.41
N LYS A 11 -5.48 9.54 -8.00
CA LYS A 11 -6.14 8.81 -9.10
C LYS A 11 -5.46 9.24 -10.39
N GLY A 12 -5.06 8.28 -11.21
CA GLY A 12 -4.46 8.51 -12.51
C GLY A 12 -5.17 7.72 -13.61
N GLU A 13 -4.82 8.03 -14.85
CA GLU A 13 -5.25 7.29 -16.04
C GLU A 13 -3.98 6.84 -16.76
N HIS A 14 -3.84 5.53 -16.97
CA HIS A 14 -2.75 4.96 -17.73
C HIS A 14 -2.95 5.27 -19.22
N THR A 15 -1.88 5.20 -20.04
CA THR A 15 -1.96 5.48 -21.49
C THR A 15 -2.91 4.57 -22.25
N THR A 16 -3.29 3.44 -21.65
CA THR A 16 -4.30 2.51 -22.16
C THR A 16 -5.74 2.92 -21.84
N GLY A 17 -5.96 4.00 -21.08
CA GLY A 17 -7.27 4.41 -20.56
C GLY A 17 -7.68 3.72 -19.25
N GLU A 18 -6.84 2.84 -18.71
CA GLU A 18 -7.10 2.16 -17.43
C GLU A 18 -6.94 3.14 -16.26
N ILE A 19 -7.90 3.18 -15.36
CA ILE A 19 -7.81 4.00 -14.14
C ILE A 19 -6.93 3.30 -13.11
N ILE A 20 -5.97 4.04 -12.56
CA ILE A 20 -4.98 3.53 -11.61
C ILE A 20 -4.92 4.40 -10.35
N ALA A 21 -4.38 3.83 -9.27
CA ALA A 21 -3.98 4.57 -8.08
C ALA A 21 -2.45 4.75 -8.08
N VAL A 22 -1.97 5.98 -7.87
CA VAL A 22 -0.54 6.31 -7.86
C VAL A 22 -0.17 6.82 -6.46
N LYS A 23 0.57 6.02 -5.70
CA LYS A 23 1.13 6.39 -4.40
C LYS A 23 2.50 7.03 -4.63
N VAL A 24 2.57 8.36 -4.52
CA VAL A 24 3.82 9.13 -4.61
C VAL A 24 4.43 9.21 -3.22
N LEU A 25 5.63 8.67 -3.05
CA LEU A 25 6.30 8.63 -1.75
C LEU A 25 6.90 9.98 -1.38
N HIS A 26 6.88 10.32 -0.09
CA HIS A 26 7.53 11.53 0.40
C HIS A 26 9.04 11.38 0.37
N TYR A 27 9.74 12.43 -0.09
CA TYR A 27 11.20 12.44 -0.06
C TYR A 27 11.73 12.55 1.38
N ILE A 28 12.35 11.49 1.89
CA ILE A 28 13.00 11.48 3.22
C ILE A 28 14.48 11.12 3.06
N PRO A 29 15.41 12.09 3.10
CA PRO A 29 16.83 11.85 2.90
C PRO A 29 17.37 10.70 3.77
N GLY A 30 17.97 9.68 3.13
CA GLY A 30 18.66 8.56 3.79
C GLY A 30 17.80 7.35 4.18
N ILE A 31 16.46 7.44 4.14
CA ILE A 31 15.53 6.34 4.51
C ILE A 31 14.82 5.74 3.28
N ASP A 32 14.79 6.51 2.20
CA ASP A 32 13.76 6.44 1.16
C ASP A 32 13.97 5.30 0.14
N ASP A 33 15.22 4.95 -0.18
CA ASP A 33 15.53 3.85 -1.12
C ASP A 33 15.21 2.49 -0.51
N GLU A 34 15.62 2.26 0.74
CA GLU A 34 15.39 0.98 1.40
C GLU A 34 13.89 0.72 1.60
N GLN A 35 13.14 1.75 1.97
CA GLN A 35 11.70 1.63 2.16
C GLN A 35 10.95 1.42 0.84
N PHE A 36 11.29 2.18 -0.20
CA PHE A 36 10.72 1.99 -1.54
C PHE A 36 11.02 0.59 -2.07
N GLU A 37 12.29 0.18 -2.07
CA GLU A 37 12.73 -1.12 -2.59
C GLU A 37 12.05 -2.25 -1.83
N LYS A 38 11.92 -2.13 -0.52
CA LYS A 38 11.25 -3.13 0.31
C LYS A 38 9.76 -3.23 -0.01
N GLU A 39 9.04 -2.11 -0.07
CA GLU A 39 7.60 -2.12 -0.39
C GLU A 39 7.38 -2.66 -1.81
N TYR A 40 8.19 -2.23 -2.78
CA TYR A 40 8.19 -2.74 -4.15
C TYR A 40 8.43 -4.25 -4.20
N HIS A 41 9.52 -4.74 -3.62
CA HIS A 41 9.86 -6.17 -3.65
C HIS A 41 8.82 -7.04 -2.96
N ASN A 42 8.27 -6.57 -1.83
CA ASN A 42 7.20 -7.26 -1.14
C ASN A 42 6.00 -7.41 -2.09
N LEU A 43 5.52 -6.31 -2.69
CA LEU A 43 4.33 -6.29 -3.53
C LEU A 43 4.49 -6.97 -4.90
N ALA A 44 5.66 -6.85 -5.53
CA ALA A 44 5.90 -7.36 -6.88
C ALA A 44 5.71 -8.88 -7.00
N THR A 45 5.85 -9.60 -5.88
CA THR A 45 5.69 -11.06 -5.82
C THR A 45 4.29 -11.50 -5.42
N LEU A 46 3.44 -10.61 -4.89
CA LEU A 46 2.12 -10.97 -4.39
C LEU A 46 1.11 -11.05 -5.53
N ARG A 47 0.45 -12.20 -5.64
CA ARG A 47 -0.63 -12.42 -6.61
C ARG A 47 -1.77 -13.17 -5.94
N HIS A 48 -2.74 -12.42 -5.45
CA HIS A 48 -3.93 -12.99 -4.84
C HIS A 48 -5.11 -12.03 -4.99
N LYS A 49 -6.32 -12.56 -5.16
CA LYS A 49 -7.55 -11.76 -5.40
C LYS A 49 -7.90 -10.81 -4.24
N ASN A 50 -7.41 -11.09 -3.03
CA ASN A 50 -7.61 -10.28 -1.82
C ASN A 50 -6.35 -9.48 -1.42
N ILE A 51 -5.44 -9.22 -2.37
CA ILE A 51 -4.27 -8.35 -2.19
C ILE A 51 -4.31 -7.33 -3.32
N VAL A 52 -4.07 -6.05 -3.02
CA VAL A 52 -4.06 -5.00 -4.05
C VAL A 52 -2.90 -5.26 -5.01
N ARG A 53 -3.20 -5.29 -6.30
CA ARG A 53 -2.23 -5.56 -7.35
C ARG A 53 -1.36 -4.33 -7.63
N LEU A 54 -0.06 -4.50 -7.49
CA LEU A 54 0.93 -3.58 -8.03
C LEU A 54 0.99 -3.74 -9.56
N LEU A 55 0.81 -2.64 -10.28
CA LEU A 55 0.88 -2.56 -11.73
C LEU A 55 2.26 -2.17 -12.23
N GLY A 56 2.99 -1.39 -11.43
CA GLY A 56 4.31 -0.90 -11.78
C GLY A 56 4.81 0.12 -10.78
N TYR A 57 5.93 0.75 -11.11
CA TYR A 57 6.56 1.76 -10.29
C TYR A 57 7.17 2.86 -11.16
N CYS A 58 7.47 3.99 -10.53
CA CYS A 58 8.32 5.04 -11.06
C CYS A 58 9.48 5.24 -10.10
N HIS A 59 10.70 5.28 -10.62
CA HIS A 59 11.90 5.64 -9.89
C HIS A 59 12.76 6.51 -10.79
N GLU A 60 12.56 7.82 -10.71
CA GLU A 60 13.18 8.78 -11.63
C GLU A 60 14.00 9.82 -10.86
N THR A 61 15.28 9.90 -11.20
CA THR A 61 16.17 10.94 -10.67
C THR A 61 16.35 12.03 -11.70
N ARG A 62 15.98 13.26 -11.33
CA ARG A 62 16.11 14.46 -12.16
C ARG A 62 17.05 15.46 -11.49
N ARG A 63 17.72 16.26 -12.32
CA ARG A 63 18.54 17.38 -11.87
C ARG A 63 17.76 18.66 -12.05
N GLU A 64 17.53 19.37 -10.96
CA GLU A 64 16.73 20.59 -10.97
C GLU A 64 17.44 21.68 -10.15
N PHE A 65 17.25 22.94 -10.54
CA PHE A 65 17.73 24.07 -9.75
C PHE A 65 16.74 24.34 -8.63
N LEU A 66 17.19 24.18 -7.38
CA LEU A 66 16.37 24.39 -6.20
C LEU A 66 16.88 25.58 -5.38
N PRO A 67 15.98 26.39 -4.80
CA PRO A 67 16.37 27.40 -3.84
C PRO A 67 16.83 26.75 -2.53
N TYR A 68 18.07 26.99 -2.12
CA TYR A 68 18.62 26.61 -0.82
C TYR A 68 19.35 27.80 -0.20
N ASN A 69 18.92 28.23 0.98
CA ASN A 69 19.46 29.40 1.68
C ASN A 69 19.56 30.66 0.78
N GLY A 70 18.54 30.91 -0.03
CA GLY A 70 18.48 32.08 -0.92
C GLY A 70 19.34 32.00 -2.19
N LYS A 71 19.98 30.86 -2.46
CA LYS A 71 20.75 30.61 -3.70
C LYS A 71 20.14 29.46 -4.48
N LEU A 72 20.19 29.54 -5.81
CA LEU A 72 19.86 28.40 -6.67
C LEU A 72 21.04 27.41 -6.62
N VAL A 73 20.78 26.22 -6.11
CA VAL A 73 21.72 25.10 -6.12
C VAL A 73 21.25 24.05 -7.12
N PHE A 74 22.20 23.42 -7.80
CA PHE A 74 21.90 22.31 -8.69
C PHE A 74 21.83 21.04 -7.85
N ALA A 75 20.65 20.45 -7.74
CA ALA A 75 20.38 19.30 -6.87
C ALA A 75 19.77 18.15 -7.67
N GLU A 76 20.09 16.93 -7.25
CA GLU A 76 19.41 15.72 -7.71
C GLU A 76 18.18 15.48 -6.84
N MET A 77 17.03 15.29 -7.48
CA MET A 77 15.78 14.90 -6.84
C MET A 77 15.33 13.57 -7.42
N THR A 78 15.08 12.61 -6.53
CA THR A 78 14.52 11.31 -6.90
C THR A 78 13.03 11.30 -6.57
N GLN A 79 12.21 11.13 -7.60
CA GLN A 79 10.77 10.89 -7.46
C GLN A 79 10.51 9.39 -7.48
N ARG A 80 9.76 8.91 -6.48
CA ARG A 80 9.35 7.51 -6.38
C ARG A 80 7.85 7.40 -6.29
N ALA A 81 7.27 6.49 -7.07
CA ALA A 81 5.87 6.19 -7.01
C ALA A 81 5.60 4.70 -7.24
N LEU A 82 4.53 4.20 -6.62
CA LEU A 82 3.99 2.88 -6.86
C LEU A 82 2.60 3.01 -7.50
N CYS A 83 2.38 2.26 -8.59
CA CYS A 83 1.14 2.27 -9.35
C CYS A 83 0.36 1.00 -9.04
N PHE A 84 -0.90 1.15 -8.67
CA PHE A 84 -1.80 0.07 -8.26
C PHE A 84 -3.08 0.08 -9.08
N GLU A 85 -3.77 -1.06 -9.08
CA GLU A 85 -5.17 -1.09 -9.49
C GLU A 85 -5.98 -0.10 -8.65
N TYR A 86 -6.94 0.57 -9.28
CA TYR A 86 -7.80 1.52 -8.59
C TYR A 86 -8.96 0.79 -7.88
N MET A 87 -9.19 1.15 -6.62
CA MET A 87 -10.20 0.55 -5.76
C MET A 87 -11.39 1.50 -5.64
N GLN A 88 -12.47 1.20 -6.37
CA GLN A 88 -13.58 2.11 -6.65
C GLN A 88 -14.36 2.49 -5.40
N ASN A 89 -14.49 1.57 -4.44
CA ASN A 89 -15.24 1.77 -3.22
C ASN A 89 -14.36 2.24 -2.04
N GLY A 90 -13.09 2.60 -2.32
CA GLY A 90 -12.20 3.16 -1.32
C GLY A 90 -11.83 2.19 -0.20
N SER A 91 -11.61 2.70 1.01
CA SER A 91 -11.25 1.90 2.18
C SER A 91 -12.47 1.41 2.96
N LEU A 92 -12.32 0.28 3.64
CA LEU A 92 -13.33 -0.28 4.52
C LEU A 92 -13.67 0.70 5.67
N ASP A 93 -12.71 1.51 6.11
CA ASP A 93 -12.93 2.55 7.14
C ASP A 93 -14.01 3.58 6.73
N GLY A 94 -13.95 4.05 5.48
CA GLY A 94 -14.98 4.95 4.93
C GLY A 94 -16.34 4.25 4.75
N CYS A 95 -16.31 2.96 4.41
CA CYS A 95 -17.50 2.14 4.27
C CYS A 95 -18.21 1.88 5.62
N LEU A 96 -17.47 1.71 6.71
CA LEU A 96 -18.02 1.45 8.04
C LEU A 96 -18.63 2.69 8.72
N THR A 97 -18.17 3.88 8.37
CA THR A 97 -18.58 5.15 8.99
C THR A 97 -19.81 5.77 8.33
N ASP A 98 -20.16 5.34 7.12
CA ASP A 98 -21.35 5.80 6.41
C ASP A 98 -22.57 4.97 6.83
N GLU A 99 -23.41 5.52 7.73
CA GLU A 99 -24.66 4.88 8.17
C GLU A 99 -25.62 4.57 7.00
N SER A 100 -25.48 5.24 5.86
CA SER A 100 -26.33 5.04 4.68
C SER A 100 -25.96 3.81 3.85
N THR A 101 -24.74 3.26 4.01
CA THR A 101 -24.30 2.09 3.24
C THR A 101 -24.75 0.77 3.84
N GLY A 102 -25.10 0.75 5.13
CA GLY A 102 -25.90 -0.28 5.80
C GLY A 102 -25.72 -1.71 5.30
N HIS A 103 -24.48 -2.13 5.02
CA HIS A 103 -24.26 -3.36 4.25
C HIS A 103 -24.89 -4.54 4.97
N ASP A 104 -25.60 -5.38 4.22
CA ASP A 104 -26.22 -6.56 4.76
C ASP A 104 -25.18 -7.52 5.36
N TRP A 105 -25.65 -8.44 6.19
CA TRP A 105 -24.77 -9.42 6.82
C TRP A 105 -23.97 -10.25 5.81
N CYS A 106 -24.57 -10.56 4.66
CA CYS A 106 -23.93 -11.33 3.60
C CYS A 106 -22.69 -10.62 3.05
N THR A 107 -22.78 -9.32 2.80
CA THR A 107 -21.68 -8.47 2.32
C THR A 107 -20.58 -8.39 3.38
N ARG A 108 -20.93 -8.14 4.64
CA ARG A 108 -19.96 -8.07 5.75
C ARG A 108 -19.21 -9.39 5.90
N TYR A 109 -19.93 -10.51 5.86
CA TYR A 109 -19.33 -11.84 5.93
C TYR A 109 -18.40 -12.11 4.74
N ALA A 110 -18.80 -11.73 3.52
CA ALA A 110 -17.96 -11.86 2.33
C ALA A 110 -16.66 -11.05 2.46
N ILE A 111 -16.73 -9.82 2.99
CA ILE A 111 -15.57 -8.99 3.28
C ILE A 111 -14.66 -9.65 4.32
N THR A 112 -15.20 -10.06 5.48
CA THR A 112 -14.41 -10.74 6.51
C THR A 112 -13.73 -11.99 5.97
N LYS A 113 -14.47 -12.81 5.21
CA LYS A 113 -13.92 -14.02 4.58
C LYS A 113 -12.80 -13.68 3.59
N GLY A 114 -12.95 -12.65 2.78
CA GLY A 114 -11.92 -12.21 1.83
C GLY A 114 -10.65 -11.71 2.54
N ILE A 115 -10.79 -10.95 3.63
CA ILE A 115 -9.66 -10.53 4.48
C ILE A 115 -8.92 -11.77 5.01
N CYS A 116 -9.64 -12.75 5.58
CA CYS A 116 -9.04 -13.99 6.06
C CYS A 116 -8.33 -14.76 4.94
N GLN A 117 -8.88 -14.79 3.72
CA GLN A 117 -8.24 -15.41 2.57
C GLN A 117 -6.94 -14.70 2.17
N GLY A 118 -6.92 -13.36 2.17
CA GLY A 118 -5.69 -12.59 1.95
C GLY A 118 -4.62 -12.86 3.00
N LEU A 119 -5.00 -12.89 4.28
CA LEU A 119 -4.07 -13.19 5.38
C LEU A 119 -3.53 -14.62 5.31
N LYS A 120 -4.40 -15.59 5.01
CA LYS A 120 -3.99 -16.99 4.83
C LYS A 120 -2.94 -17.10 3.71
N TYR A 121 -3.19 -16.48 2.57
CA TYR A 121 -2.22 -16.44 1.47
C TYR A 121 -0.86 -15.93 1.94
N LEU A 122 -0.84 -14.79 2.64
CA LEU A 122 0.40 -14.19 3.14
C LEU A 122 1.15 -15.06 4.16
N HIS A 123 0.42 -15.72 5.07
CA HIS A 123 1.01 -16.43 6.21
C HIS A 123 1.33 -17.90 5.91
N GLU A 124 0.57 -18.56 5.05
CA GLU A 124 0.63 -20.02 4.87
C GLU A 124 1.03 -20.43 3.45
N GLU A 125 0.77 -19.59 2.44
CA GLU A 125 0.98 -19.95 1.03
C GLU A 125 2.25 -19.32 0.44
N LEU A 126 2.87 -18.36 1.15
CA LEU A 126 4.18 -17.81 0.82
C LEU A 126 5.29 -18.53 1.56
N ASP A 127 6.42 -18.74 0.88
CA ASP A 127 7.67 -19.20 1.49
C ASP A 127 8.83 -18.23 1.15
N PRO A 128 9.35 -17.48 2.13
CA PRO A 128 8.91 -17.43 3.53
C PRO A 128 7.57 -16.70 3.72
N PRO A 129 6.85 -16.95 4.84
CA PRO A 129 5.66 -16.20 5.20
C PRO A 129 5.89 -14.69 5.28
N MET A 130 4.90 -13.92 4.83
CA MET A 130 4.89 -12.47 4.93
C MET A 130 3.85 -12.02 5.96
N TYR A 131 4.24 -11.17 6.91
CA TYR A 131 3.29 -10.58 7.85
C TYR A 131 3.07 -9.11 7.50
N HIS A 132 1.81 -8.70 7.50
CA HIS A 132 1.43 -7.34 7.08
C HIS A 132 1.87 -6.26 8.08
N LEU A 133 1.68 -6.51 9.38
CA LEU A 133 2.04 -5.64 10.52
C LEU A 133 1.31 -4.29 10.66
N ASP A 134 0.36 -3.96 9.79
CA ASP A 134 -0.49 -2.75 9.91
C ASP A 134 -1.89 -3.02 9.34
N LEU A 135 -2.48 -4.15 9.71
CA LEU A 135 -3.84 -4.47 9.28
C LEU A 135 -4.85 -3.62 10.07
N LYS A 136 -5.59 -2.77 9.36
CA LYS A 136 -6.65 -1.90 9.88
C LYS A 136 -7.68 -1.64 8.79
N PRO A 137 -8.91 -1.17 9.12
CA PRO A 137 -9.93 -0.86 8.12
C PRO A 137 -9.46 0.10 7.01
N ALA A 138 -8.58 1.06 7.33
CA ALA A 138 -8.02 1.99 6.33
C ALA A 138 -7.12 1.31 5.28
N ASN A 139 -6.54 0.15 5.62
CA ASN A 139 -5.64 -0.64 4.76
C ASN A 139 -6.35 -1.84 4.10
N VAL A 140 -7.68 -1.93 4.23
CA VAL A 140 -8.51 -2.86 3.45
C VAL A 140 -9.27 -2.04 2.44
N LEU A 141 -8.96 -2.20 1.15
CA LEU A 141 -9.63 -1.50 0.07
C LEU A 141 -10.68 -2.39 -0.60
N LEU A 142 -11.72 -1.77 -1.16
CA LEU A 142 -12.85 -2.45 -1.77
C LEU A 142 -12.92 -2.13 -3.26
N ASP A 143 -12.95 -3.17 -4.10
CA ASP A 143 -13.13 -2.99 -5.54
C ASP A 143 -14.60 -2.71 -5.86
N GLU A 144 -14.92 -2.49 -7.14
CA GLU A 144 -16.29 -2.23 -7.63
C GLU A 144 -17.33 -3.26 -7.19
N ASN A 145 -16.93 -4.50 -6.89
CA ASN A 145 -17.80 -5.61 -6.49
C ASN A 145 -17.78 -5.85 -4.97
N MET A 146 -17.26 -4.91 -4.19
CA MET A 146 -17.09 -5.02 -2.73
C MET A 146 -16.14 -6.16 -2.30
N VAL A 147 -15.26 -6.61 -3.19
CA VAL A 147 -14.25 -7.61 -2.83
C VAL A 147 -13.12 -6.90 -2.08
N PRO A 148 -12.75 -7.38 -0.87
CA PRO A 148 -11.71 -6.75 -0.08
C PRO A 148 -10.32 -7.12 -0.60
N LYS A 149 -9.42 -6.14 -0.62
CA LYS A 149 -8.02 -6.32 -0.93
C LYS A 149 -7.15 -5.63 0.12
N LEU A 150 -6.21 -6.37 0.69
CA LEU A 150 -5.23 -5.81 1.62
C LEU A 150 -4.28 -4.88 0.86
N ALA A 151 -3.97 -3.74 1.46
CA ALA A 151 -3.16 -2.67 0.89
C ALA A 151 -2.14 -2.14 1.92
N ASP A 152 -1.19 -1.33 1.44
CA ASP A 152 -0.16 -0.68 2.26
C ASP A 152 0.80 -1.64 2.97
N PHE A 153 1.72 -2.21 2.19
CA PHE A 153 2.70 -3.20 2.64
C PHE A 153 4.03 -2.58 3.10
N GLY A 154 4.08 -1.27 3.35
CA GLY A 154 5.32 -0.57 3.73
C GLY A 154 5.94 -1.12 5.03
N LEU A 155 5.10 -1.54 5.99
CA LEU A 155 5.55 -2.15 7.24
C LEU A 155 5.74 -3.67 7.14
N SER A 156 5.29 -4.31 6.07
CA SER A 156 5.29 -5.77 5.94
C SER A 156 6.71 -6.35 5.92
N ARG A 157 6.85 -7.57 6.41
CA ARG A 157 8.14 -8.25 6.53
C ARG A 157 8.01 -9.72 6.19
N LEU A 158 9.02 -10.25 5.51
CA LEU A 158 9.25 -11.67 5.34
C LEU A 158 9.91 -12.23 6.60
N PHE A 159 9.41 -13.36 7.09
CA PHE A 159 9.94 -13.98 8.30
C PHE A 159 10.49 -15.37 8.01
N ARG A 160 11.80 -15.53 8.23
CA ARG A 160 12.50 -16.83 8.19
C ARG A 160 12.85 -17.19 9.63
N GLY A 161 12.18 -18.18 10.24
CA GLY A 161 12.53 -18.68 11.57
C GLY A 161 11.36 -18.82 12.54
N GLU A 162 11.67 -18.72 13.85
CA GLU A 162 10.76 -18.98 14.97
C GLU A 162 9.47 -18.15 14.94
N GLN A 163 8.39 -18.74 15.46
CA GLN A 163 7.04 -18.15 15.48
C GLN A 163 6.93 -16.85 16.30
N THR A 164 7.93 -16.54 17.14
CA THR A 164 7.94 -15.36 18.01
C THR A 164 9.12 -14.47 17.69
N GLN A 165 8.87 -13.17 17.50
CA GLN A 165 9.88 -12.19 17.15
C GLN A 165 9.72 -10.93 17.99
N MET A 166 10.83 -10.33 18.38
CA MET A 166 10.86 -9.08 19.13
C MET A 166 11.14 -7.92 18.16
N THR A 167 10.21 -6.99 18.03
CA THR A 167 10.42 -5.77 17.25
C THR A 167 11.28 -4.79 18.05
N LYS A 168 12.31 -4.21 17.42
CA LYS A 168 13.19 -3.20 18.05
C LYS A 168 12.48 -1.87 18.35
N SER A 169 11.36 -1.61 17.69
CA SER A 169 10.54 -0.40 17.84
C SER A 169 9.06 -0.73 17.66
N ALA A 170 8.19 0.04 18.32
CA ALA A 170 6.75 -0.01 18.08
C ALA A 170 6.42 0.72 16.77
N VAL A 171 5.77 0.03 15.85
CA VAL A 171 5.28 0.55 14.56
C VAL A 171 3.89 -0.03 14.29
N GLY A 172 3.06 0.69 13.53
CA GLY A 172 1.66 0.34 13.27
C GLY A 172 0.68 1.29 13.96
N THR A 173 -0.60 0.94 13.92
CA THR A 173 -1.70 1.76 14.47
C THR A 173 -2.18 1.16 15.79
N LEU A 174 -2.44 2.03 16.79
CA LEU A 174 -2.97 1.65 18.11
C LEU A 174 -4.50 1.43 18.07
#